data_AF-A0A1I2IBZ7-F1
#
_entry.id   AF-A0A1I2IBZ7-F1
#
_cell.length_a   1.000
_cell.length_b   1.000
_cell.length_c   1.000
_cell.angle_alpha   90.00
_cell.angle_beta   90.00
_cell.angle_gamma   90.00
#
_symmetry.space_group_name_H-M   'P 1'
#
loop_
_entity.id
_entity.type
_entity.pdbx_description
1 polymer ?
#
loop_
_entity_poly.entity_id
_entity_poly.type
_entity_poly.pdbx_seq_one_letter_code
_entity_poly.pdbx_strand_id
1 'polypeptide(L)'
;MAGTVSLYDSAFKRARVVRQGDLTQVIIDGGGAFVVSTQEFLQVRKWAQSKAGSQNVITDRGRVFEQFTVLIARPGTQAATRGHRVQLEKLADAMKQAGYDLSEWALPPELKHLGRPLPDAPGGKKDADAAADSGP
;
A
#
# COMPACT_ATOMS: atom_id res chain seq x y z
N MET A 1 -9.38 24.53 26.24
CA MET A 1 -10.21 23.37 25.87
C MET A 1 -9.30 22.36 25.19
N ALA A 2 -9.12 21.16 25.77
CA ALA A 2 -8.38 20.10 25.10
C ALA A 2 -9.27 19.54 23.97
N GLY A 3 -8.90 19.80 22.71
CA GLY A 3 -9.63 19.28 21.56
C GLY A 3 -9.66 17.75 21.60
N THR A 4 -10.82 17.16 21.31
CA THR A 4 -10.96 15.71 21.17
C THR A 4 -9.95 15.19 20.14
N VAL A 5 -9.08 14.27 20.55
CA VAL A 5 -8.10 13.64 19.65
C VAL A 5 -8.85 12.86 18.57
N SER A 6 -8.52 13.12 17.30
CA SER A 6 -9.11 12.38 16.18
C SER A 6 -8.67 10.92 16.18
N LEU A 7 -9.45 10.04 15.57
CA LEU A 7 -9.10 8.63 15.43
C LEU A 7 -7.76 8.48 14.69
N TYR A 8 -7.49 9.33 13.69
CA TYR A 8 -6.21 9.37 13.00
C TYR A 8 -5.05 9.67 13.95
N ASP A 9 -5.16 10.74 14.75
CA ASP A 9 -4.09 11.17 15.65
C ASP A 9 -3.80 10.12 16.74
N SER A 10 -4.85 9.49 17.26
CA SER A 10 -4.73 8.39 18.22
C SER A 10 -4.12 7.13 17.60
N ALA A 11 -4.63 6.67 16.45
CA ALA A 11 -4.18 5.44 15.81
C ALA A 11 -2.72 5.52 15.29
N PHE A 12 -2.35 6.65 14.68
CA PHE A 12 -1.01 6.88 14.14
C PHE A 12 -0.07 7.55 15.15
N LYS A 13 -0.42 7.55 16.44
CA LYS A 13 0.50 7.99 17.50
C LYS A 13 1.78 7.16 17.45
N ARG A 14 2.94 7.85 17.38
CA ARG A 14 4.27 7.24 17.17
C ARG A 14 4.39 6.41 15.89
N ALA A 15 3.61 6.74 14.86
CA ALA A 15 3.81 6.20 13.52
C ALA A 15 4.55 7.20 12.64
N ARG A 16 5.43 6.69 11.79
CA ARG A 16 6.06 7.43 10.70
C ARG A 16 5.40 7.03 9.39
N VAL A 17 4.93 8.01 8.64
CA VAL A 17 4.36 7.82 7.31
C VAL A 17 5.40 8.24 6.28
N VAL A 18 5.75 7.34 5.37
CA VAL A 18 6.70 7.56 4.29
C VAL A 18 5.98 7.34 2.97
N ARG A 19 5.93 8.37 2.13
CA ARG A 19 5.32 8.27 0.80
C ARG A 19 6.40 8.13 -0.25
N GLN A 20 6.26 7.15 -1.14
CA GLN A 20 7.16 6.88 -2.25
C GLN A 20 6.34 6.63 -3.52
N GLY A 21 6.25 7.66 -4.37
CA GLY A 21 5.40 7.61 -5.56
C GLY A 21 3.93 7.37 -5.21
N ASP A 22 3.41 6.24 -5.70
CA ASP A 22 2.03 5.80 -5.45
C ASP A 22 1.90 4.92 -4.19
N LEU A 23 2.99 4.60 -3.50
CA LEU A 23 2.98 3.81 -2.28
C LEU A 23 3.07 4.69 -1.03
N THR A 24 2.36 4.27 0.01
CA THR A 24 2.52 4.83 1.35
C THR A 24 2.89 3.71 2.31
N GLN A 25 4.08 3.82 2.91
CA GLN A 25 4.55 2.98 3.99
C GLN A 25 4.26 3.64 5.33
N VAL A 26 3.67 2.88 6.24
CA VAL A 26 3.46 3.29 7.63
C VAL A 26 4.33 2.41 8.51
N ILE A 27 5.18 3.05 9.31
CA ILE A 27 6.09 2.41 10.26
C ILE A 27 5.60 2.77 11.66
N ILE A 28 5.22 1.78 12.45
CA ILE A 28 4.69 1.98 13.79
C ILE A 28 5.76 1.55 14.79
N ASP A 29 6.14 2.47 15.67
CA ASP A 29 7.07 2.16 16.75
C ASP A 29 6.53 1.03 17.64
N GLY A 30 7.28 -0.07 17.74
CA GLY A 30 6.87 -1.31 18.42
C GLY A 30 5.68 -2.05 17.80
N GLY A 31 5.12 -1.59 16.68
CA GLY A 31 3.90 -2.13 16.07
C GLY A 31 4.07 -2.66 14.63
N GLY A 32 5.30 -2.64 14.11
CA GLY A 32 5.67 -3.15 12.78
C GLY A 32 5.55 -2.12 11.67
N ALA A 33 5.39 -2.58 10.44
CA ALA A 33 5.26 -1.71 9.27
C ALA A 33 4.32 -2.31 8.24
N PHE A 34 3.58 -1.48 7.51
CA PHE A 34 2.74 -1.92 6.40
C PHE A 34 2.81 -0.95 5.23
N VAL A 35 2.51 -1.44 4.03
CA VAL A 35 2.42 -0.67 2.80
C VAL A 35 1.02 -0.78 2.23
N VAL A 36 0.50 0.35 1.77
CA VAL A 36 -0.79 0.52 1.10
C VAL A 36 -0.61 1.42 -0.12
N SER A 37 -1.60 1.42 -1.02
CA SER A 37 -1.66 2.47 -2.04
C SER A 37 -1.88 3.84 -1.40
N THR A 38 -1.31 4.88 -2.01
CA THR A 38 -1.45 6.24 -1.47
C THR A 38 -2.88 6.75 -1.59
N GLN A 39 -3.59 6.37 -2.64
CA GLN A 39 -5.01 6.70 -2.80
C GLN A 39 -5.84 6.17 -1.63
N GLU A 40 -5.66 4.90 -1.29
CA GLU A 40 -6.36 4.26 -0.17
C GLU A 40 -5.95 4.87 1.17
N PHE A 41 -4.66 5.14 1.38
CA PHE A 41 -4.19 5.84 2.57
C PHE A 41 -4.86 7.20 2.76
N LEU A 42 -4.99 8.00 1.70
CA LEU A 42 -5.62 9.32 1.78
C LEU A 42 -7.12 9.22 2.10
N GLN A 43 -7.81 8.22 1.54
CA GLN A 43 -9.22 7.95 1.84
C GLN A 43 -9.41 7.56 3.31
N VAL A 44 -8.64 6.59 3.80
CA VAL A 44 -8.70 6.13 5.20
C VAL A 44 -8.29 7.25 6.16
N ARG A 45 -7.26 8.04 5.81
CA ARG A 45 -6.85 9.21 6.59
C ARG A 45 -7.99 10.22 6.73
N LYS A 46 -8.64 10.58 5.62
CA LYS A 46 -9.75 11.55 5.63
C LYS A 46 -10.91 11.04 6.50
N TRP A 47 -11.27 9.77 6.36
CA TRP A 47 -12.26 9.12 7.21
C TRP A 47 -11.86 9.16 8.69
N ALA A 48 -10.63 8.75 9.04
CA ALA A 48 -10.16 8.69 10.41
C ALA A 48 -10.05 10.08 11.07
N GLN A 49 -9.73 11.12 10.30
CA GLN A 49 -9.71 12.50 10.80
C GLN A 49 -11.11 13.00 11.19
N SER A 50 -12.16 12.50 10.55
CA SER A 50 -13.56 12.84 10.85
C SER A 50 -14.16 12.08 12.04
N LYS A 51 -13.44 11.11 12.61
CA LYS A 51 -13.91 10.29 13.73
C LYS A 51 -13.20 10.69 15.01
N ALA A 52 -13.91 10.64 16.14
CA ALA A 52 -13.29 10.80 17.45
C ALA A 52 -12.52 9.52 17.82
N GLY A 53 -11.31 9.66 18.35
CA GLY A 53 -10.54 8.56 18.90
C GLY A 53 -11.11 8.09 20.25
N SER A 54 -10.92 6.82 20.59
CA SER A 54 -11.35 6.24 21.87
C SER A 54 -10.35 6.46 23.01
N GLN A 55 -9.24 7.17 22.74
CA GLN A 55 -8.06 7.33 23.62
C GLN A 55 -7.29 6.02 23.88
N ASN A 56 -7.77 4.89 23.39
CA ASN A 56 -7.05 3.62 23.38
C ASN A 56 -6.41 3.40 22.01
N VAL A 57 -5.09 3.59 21.93
CA VAL A 57 -4.32 3.48 20.68
C VAL A 57 -4.46 2.12 20.02
N ILE A 58 -4.54 1.03 20.79
CA ILE A 58 -4.63 -0.33 20.24
C ILE A 58 -5.99 -0.52 19.56
N THR A 59 -7.07 -0.12 20.25
CA THR A 59 -8.43 -0.17 19.71
C THR A 59 -8.59 0.72 18.49
N ASP A 60 -8.05 1.95 18.55
CA ASP A 60 -8.12 2.92 17.47
C ASP A 60 -7.34 2.45 16.24
N ARG A 61 -6.16 1.84 16.43
CA ARG A 61 -5.39 1.18 15.36
C ARG A 61 -6.17 0.05 14.71
N GLY A 62 -6.77 -0.84 15.50
CA GLY A 62 -7.62 -1.92 14.98
C GLY A 62 -8.72 -1.40 14.05
N ARG A 63 -9.44 -0.36 14.49
CA ARG A 63 -10.50 0.30 13.70
C ARG A 63 -9.98 0.88 12.39
N VAL A 64 -8.81 1.51 12.41
CA VAL A 64 -8.19 2.07 11.20
C VAL A 64 -7.71 0.96 10.27
N PHE A 65 -7.12 -0.11 10.79
CA PHE A 65 -6.64 -1.23 10.00
C PHE A 65 -7.77 -1.98 9.29
N GLU A 66 -8.96 -2.03 9.88
CA GLU A 66 -10.16 -2.58 9.25
C GLU A 66 -10.65 -1.79 8.03
N GLN A 67 -10.30 -0.51 7.91
CA GLN A 67 -10.70 0.28 6.75
C GLN A 67 -9.80 0.07 5.53
N PHE A 68 -8.59 -0.45 5.72
CA PHE A 68 -7.74 -0.84 4.61
C PHE A 68 -8.26 -2.14 4.00
N THR A 69 -8.59 -2.06 2.72
CA THR A 69 -9.00 -3.20 1.88
C THR A 69 -7.78 -3.98 1.40
N VAL A 70 -6.71 -3.28 1.01
CA VAL A 70 -5.49 -3.90 0.49
C VAL A 70 -4.30 -3.36 1.25
N LEU A 71 -3.59 -4.25 1.96
CA LEU A 71 -2.36 -3.89 2.64
C LEU A 71 -1.37 -5.05 2.66
N ILE A 72 -0.09 -4.74 2.53
CA ILE A 72 1.00 -5.70 2.73
C ILE A 72 1.72 -5.33 4.01
N ALA A 73 1.69 -6.22 4.99
CA ALA A 73 2.30 -6.01 6.30
C ALA A 73 3.66 -6.70 6.42
N ARG A 74 4.54 -6.15 7.25
CA ARG A 74 5.77 -6.81 7.67
C ARG A 74 5.44 -7.86 8.75
N PRO A 75 6.15 -9.00 8.82
CA PRO A 75 5.98 -9.93 9.94
C PRO A 75 6.09 -9.23 11.31
N GLY A 76 5.20 -9.57 12.24
CA GLY A 76 5.14 -8.93 13.56
C GLY A 76 4.37 -7.59 13.60
N THR A 77 3.78 -7.15 12.48
CA THR A 77 2.91 -5.97 12.46
C THR A 77 1.55 -6.27 13.08
N GLN A 78 0.96 -5.28 13.76
CA GLN A 78 -0.38 -5.39 14.36
C GLN A 78 -1.50 -5.65 13.35
N ALA A 79 -1.25 -5.44 12.06
CA ALA A 79 -2.14 -5.78 10.95
C ALA A 79 -1.54 -6.91 10.12
N ALA A 80 -2.39 -7.84 9.67
CA ALA A 80 -2.01 -8.87 8.71
C ALA A 80 -2.21 -8.39 7.27
N THR A 81 -1.35 -8.88 6.36
CA THR A 81 -1.51 -8.71 4.91
C THR A 81 -2.90 -9.18 4.48
N ARG A 82 -3.61 -8.37 3.70
CA ARG A 82 -4.97 -8.66 3.21
C ARG A 82 -5.23 -7.97 1.88
N GLY A 83 -6.19 -8.49 1.14
CA GLY A 83 -6.60 -7.96 -0.16
C GLY A 83 -6.81 -9.08 -1.17
N HIS A 84 -7.43 -8.75 -2.31
CA HIS A 84 -7.59 -9.70 -3.39
C HIS A 84 -6.25 -9.97 -4.10
N ARG A 85 -6.04 -11.20 -4.60
CA ARG A 85 -4.77 -11.64 -5.24
C ARG A 85 -4.25 -10.63 -6.27
N VAL A 86 -5.09 -10.24 -7.23
CA VAL A 86 -4.74 -9.27 -8.29
C VAL A 86 -4.30 -7.91 -7.74
N GLN A 87 -4.88 -7.45 -6.63
CA GLN A 87 -4.53 -6.16 -6.03
C GLN A 87 -3.22 -6.27 -5.25
N LEU A 88 -3.01 -7.39 -4.55
CA LEU A 88 -1.76 -7.69 -3.87
C LEU A 88 -0.59 -7.84 -4.86
N GLU A 89 -0.82 -8.45 -6.02
CA GLU A 89 0.15 -8.55 -7.12
C GLU A 89 0.59 -7.17 -7.61
N LYS A 90 -0.38 -6.29 -7.89
CA LYS A 90 -0.09 -4.90 -8.32
C LYS A 90 0.66 -4.12 -7.25
N LEU A 91 0.28 -4.28 -5.98
CA LEU A 91 0.93 -3.58 -4.87
C LEU A 91 2.36 -4.11 -4.65
N ALA A 92 2.57 -5.43 -4.74
CA ALA A 92 3.88 -6.05 -4.64
C ALA A 92 4.80 -5.67 -5.82
N ASP A 93 4.27 -5.59 -7.04
CA ASP A 93 5.03 -5.11 -8.19
C ASP A 93 5.45 -3.65 -8.03
N ALA A 94 4.53 -2.78 -7.60
CA ALA A 94 4.85 -1.39 -7.27
C ALA A 94 5.91 -1.29 -6.16
N MET A 95 5.85 -2.15 -5.13
CA MET A 95 6.86 -2.20 -4.07
C MET A 95 8.23 -2.59 -4.63
N LYS A 96 8.29 -3.59 -5.52
CA LYS A 96 9.53 -3.98 -6.19
C LYS A 96 10.10 -2.84 -7.04
N GLN A 97 9.26 -2.15 -7.81
CA GLN A 97 9.65 -0.99 -8.63
C GLN A 97 10.16 0.18 -7.77
N ALA A 98 9.60 0.36 -6.57
CA ALA A 98 10.05 1.36 -5.60
C ALA A 98 11.31 0.94 -4.81
N GLY A 99 11.87 -0.25 -5.09
CA GLY A 99 13.12 -0.72 -4.48
C GLY A 99 12.97 -1.42 -3.13
N TYR A 100 11.75 -1.86 -2.76
CA TYR A 100 11.54 -2.65 -1.55
C TYR A 100 12.03 -4.08 -1.76
N ASP A 101 12.67 -4.65 -0.73
CA ASP A 101 12.93 -6.09 -0.67
C ASP A 101 11.66 -6.83 -0.24
N LEU A 102 11.00 -7.51 -1.18
CA LEU A 102 9.76 -8.27 -0.95
C LEU A 102 9.94 -9.45 0.02
N SER A 103 11.17 -9.93 0.22
CA SER A 103 11.44 -11.06 1.12
C SER A 103 11.17 -10.73 2.58
N GLU A 104 11.27 -9.45 2.94
CA GLU A 104 11.04 -8.94 4.28
C GLU A 104 9.55 -8.77 4.63
N TRP A 105 8.65 -8.94 3.67
CA TRP A 105 7.21 -8.70 3.82
C TRP A 105 6.41 -9.99 3.89
N ALA A 106 5.27 -9.94 4.59
CA ALA A 106 4.35 -11.08 4.74
C ALA A 106 3.47 -11.24 3.49
N LEU A 107 4.10 -11.56 2.36
CA LEU A 107 3.43 -11.87 1.10
C LEU A 107 3.05 -13.35 1.01
N PRO A 108 1.95 -13.69 0.31
CA PRO A 108 1.68 -15.07 -0.08
C PRO A 108 2.86 -15.64 -0.90
N PRO A 109 3.19 -16.93 -0.75
CA PRO A 109 4.37 -17.53 -1.39
C PRO A 109 4.33 -17.39 -2.91
N GLU A 110 3.15 -17.46 -3.52
CA GLU A 110 2.95 -17.27 -4.96
C GLU A 110 3.43 -15.89 -5.44
N LEU A 111 3.31 -14.85 -4.60
CA LEU A 111 3.66 -13.47 -4.95
C LEU A 111 5.13 -13.15 -4.68
N LYS A 112 5.80 -13.93 -3.83
CA LYS A 112 7.24 -13.78 -3.57
C LYS A 112 8.08 -14.12 -4.81
N HIS A 113 7.51 -14.84 -5.78
CA HIS A 113 8.18 -15.26 -7.01
C HIS A 113 7.95 -14.35 -8.23
N LEU A 114 7.23 -13.22 -8.07
CA LEU A 114 7.07 -12.15 -9.11
C LEU A 114 8.42 -11.53 -9.57
N GLY A 115 9.53 -11.98 -8.99
CA GLY A 115 10.89 -11.81 -9.49
C GLY A 115 11.19 -12.49 -10.83
N ARG A 116 10.41 -13.51 -11.23
CA ARG A 116 10.56 -14.14 -12.54
C ARG A 116 9.81 -13.29 -13.57
N PRO A 117 10.44 -12.87 -14.68
CA PRO A 117 9.75 -12.10 -15.71
C PRO A 117 8.54 -12.91 -16.16
N LEU A 118 7.34 -12.36 -15.93
CA LEU A 118 6.17 -12.81 -16.65
C LEU A 118 6.45 -12.50 -18.13
N PRO A 119 6.38 -13.47 -19.06
CA PRO A 119 6.46 -13.15 -20.47
C PRO A 119 5.38 -12.11 -20.78
N ASP A 120 5.78 -11.02 -21.45
CA ASP A 120 4.97 -9.89 -21.89
C ASP A 120 3.46 -10.20 -21.97
N ALA A 121 2.66 -9.47 -21.18
CA ALA A 121 1.26 -9.31 -21.53
C ALA A 121 1.20 -8.46 -22.82
N PRO A 122 0.68 -8.98 -23.96
CA PRO A 122 0.64 -8.22 -25.20
C PRO A 122 -0.46 -7.18 -25.07
N GLY A 123 -0.09 -5.91 -24.92
CA GLY A 123 -1.09 -4.88 -24.62
C GLY A 123 -0.58 -3.45 -24.71
N GLY A 124 0.19 -3.11 -25.75
CA GLY A 124 0.61 -1.74 -26.01
C GLY A 124 0.79 -1.52 -27.51
N LYS A 125 -0.31 -1.54 -28.26
CA LYS A 125 -0.33 -1.14 -29.67
C LYS A 125 0.17 0.30 -29.79
N LYS A 126 1.36 0.48 -30.36
CA LYS A 126 1.77 1.74 -30.98
C LYS A 126 2.48 1.43 -32.30
N ASP A 127 1.69 0.92 -33.25
CA ASP A 127 2.04 1.01 -34.66
C ASP A 127 2.03 2.49 -35.04
N ALA A 128 3.20 3.09 -35.00
CA ALA A 128 3.48 4.39 -35.60
C ALA A 128 4.95 4.41 -36.02
N ASP A 129 5.26 3.69 -37.11
CA ASP A 129 6.25 4.15 -38.08
C ASP A 129 6.11 3.37 -39.40
N ALA A 130 5.87 4.09 -40.51
CA ALA A 130 6.70 4.02 -41.71
C ALA A 130 5.95 4.60 -42.92
N ALA A 131 6.54 5.67 -43.47
CA ALA A 131 6.23 6.26 -44.75
C ALA A 131 6.38 5.26 -45.91
N ALA A 132 5.61 5.48 -46.98
CA ALA A 132 5.93 4.98 -48.32
C ALA A 132 5.51 6.03 -49.35
N ASP A 133 6.45 6.94 -49.62
CA ASP A 133 6.59 7.64 -50.89
C ASP A 133 7.33 6.71 -51.85
N SER A 134 6.75 6.41 -53.02
CA SER A 134 7.41 6.27 -54.33
C SER A 134 6.47 5.64 -55.38
N GLY A 135 6.41 6.27 -56.56
CA GLY A 135 5.60 5.90 -57.74
C GLY A 135 6.07 4.65 -58.51
N PRO A 136 5.55 4.41 -59.72
CA PRO A 136 5.82 5.25 -60.89
C PRO A 136 4.60 5.87 -61.59
#